data_AF-A0A061JSS0-F1
#
_entry.id   AF-A0A061JSS0-F1
#
_cell.length_a   1.000
_cell.length_b   1.000
_cell.length_c   1.000
_cell.angle_alpha   90.00
_cell.angle_beta   90.00
_cell.angle_gamma   90.00
#
_symmetry.space_group_name_H-M   'P 1'
#
loop_
_entity.id
_entity.type
_entity.pdbx_description
1 polymer ?
#
loop_
_entity_poly.entity_id
_entity_poly.type
_entity_poly.pdbx_seq_one_letter_code
_entity_poly.pdbx_strand_id
1 'polypeptide(L)'
;MSTMPPDLRRDTLRRSGPCPRIDTAQKHRGHGPLLQGHKQRGFGLVAAMFLIIVIAGVIAAMWRMSVTQTATNTLSLQQARAYQAARAGIEWGISSALAGTCSEVNLPFTPDGFAGLFRIDVSCSEEAGPPDLSEEGIQNLVFYTITSEAEYASVGSPDHAYRQLQAVVERAEEAEQGSETGED
;
A
#
# COMPACT_ATOMS: atom_id res chain seq x y z
N MET A 1 39.93 0.27 -24.33
CA MET A 1 40.99 1.25 -24.00
C MET A 1 40.44 2.21 -22.96
N SER A 2 41.06 2.20 -21.76
CA SER A 2 41.23 3.31 -20.79
C SER A 2 40.06 4.24 -20.44
N THR A 3 39.73 4.57 -19.20
CA THR A 3 40.53 4.57 -17.96
C THR A 3 39.62 4.88 -16.77
N MET A 4 39.77 4.09 -15.71
CA MET A 4 39.34 4.31 -14.33
C MET A 4 40.18 5.43 -13.67
N PRO A 5 39.62 6.22 -12.74
CA PRO A 5 40.36 6.54 -11.50
C PRO A 5 39.41 6.79 -10.28
N PRO A 6 39.92 7.09 -9.08
CA PRO A 6 40.62 6.18 -8.18
C PRO A 6 39.91 6.01 -6.82
N ASP A 7 40.16 4.85 -6.21
CA ASP A 7 39.82 4.50 -4.83
C ASP A 7 40.32 5.53 -3.81
N LEU A 8 39.38 6.08 -3.04
CA LEU A 8 39.70 6.88 -1.84
C LEU A 8 39.92 5.94 -0.64
N ARG A 9 41.15 5.46 -0.60
CA ARG A 9 41.88 4.98 0.59
C ARG A 9 41.53 5.82 1.82
N ARG A 10 40.77 5.24 2.76
CA ARG A 10 40.78 5.70 4.16
C ARG A 10 41.32 4.58 5.04
N ASP A 11 42.55 4.84 5.41
CA ASP A 11 43.39 4.13 6.34
C ASP A 11 42.71 3.88 7.69
N THR A 12 42.87 2.63 8.12
CA THR A 12 43.35 2.25 9.45
C THR A 12 42.79 3.03 10.65
N LEU A 13 41.70 2.51 11.21
CA LEU A 13 41.56 2.46 12.67
C LEU A 13 41.47 1.01 13.12
N ARG A 14 42.62 0.35 12.98
CA ARG A 14 42.98 -0.88 13.68
C ARG A 14 43.11 -0.56 15.18
N ARG A 15 41.99 -0.44 15.89
CA ARG A 15 42.00 -0.33 17.35
C ARG A 15 42.06 -1.74 17.94
N SER A 16 43.23 -2.35 17.84
CA SER A 16 43.64 -3.51 18.63
C SER A 16 43.82 -3.05 20.08
N GLY A 17 42.73 -3.00 20.84
CA GLY A 17 42.79 -2.99 22.29
C GLY A 17 42.86 -4.43 22.80
N PRO A 18 43.65 -4.72 23.85
CA PRO A 18 43.54 -6.00 24.55
C PRO A 18 42.10 -6.18 25.05
N CYS A 19 41.47 -7.31 24.76
CA CYS A 19 40.21 -7.67 25.39
C CYS A 19 40.39 -7.60 26.91
N PRO A 20 39.52 -6.91 27.66
CA PRO A 20 39.52 -7.05 29.11
C PRO A 20 39.17 -8.50 29.43
N ARG A 21 40.12 -9.24 30.03
CA ARG A 21 39.81 -10.49 30.73
C ARG A 21 38.90 -10.11 31.89
N ILE A 22 37.62 -10.35 31.72
CA ILE A 22 36.70 -10.44 32.84
C ILE A 22 37.11 -11.73 33.56
N ASP A 23 37.88 -11.59 34.64
CA ASP A 23 38.17 -12.69 35.56
C ASP A 23 36.83 -13.18 36.10
N THR A 24 36.35 -14.29 35.52
CA THR A 24 35.27 -15.10 36.07
C THR A 24 35.80 -15.82 37.31
N ALA A 25 36.02 -15.06 38.39
CA ALA A 25 36.14 -15.61 39.73
C ALA A 25 34.74 -16.04 40.20
N GLN A 26 34.29 -17.16 39.64
CA GLN A 26 33.11 -17.91 40.02
C GLN A 26 33.34 -18.51 41.41
N LYS A 27 33.10 -17.70 42.45
CA LYS A 27 33.05 -18.14 43.83
C LYS A 27 31.71 -18.82 44.09
N HIS A 28 31.59 -20.07 43.62
CA HIS A 28 30.57 -20.99 44.10
C HIS A 28 30.80 -21.26 45.59
N ARG A 29 30.19 -20.43 46.44
CA ARG A 29 29.80 -20.88 47.77
C ARG A 29 28.33 -21.23 47.72
N GLY A 30 28.06 -22.47 47.33
CA GLY A 30 26.84 -23.13 47.76
C GLY A 30 26.90 -23.29 49.28
N HIS A 31 25.96 -22.64 49.99
CA HIS A 31 25.52 -23.04 51.32
C HIS A 31 24.18 -22.38 51.62
N GLY A 32 23.13 -23.20 51.66
CA GLY A 32 21.87 -22.89 52.34
C GLY A 32 20.61 -23.22 51.52
N PRO A 33 20.07 -24.44 51.57
CA PRO A 33 18.63 -24.62 51.45
C PRO A 33 18.02 -24.18 52.78
N LEU A 34 17.83 -22.88 52.97
CA LEU A 34 16.83 -22.43 53.93
C LEU A 34 15.50 -22.37 53.19
N LEU A 35 14.94 -23.55 52.95
CA LEU A 35 13.49 -23.72 52.88
C LEU A 35 12.95 -23.31 54.25
N GLN A 36 12.86 -22.00 54.45
CA GLN A 36 12.42 -21.39 55.68
C GLN A 36 10.93 -21.67 55.80
N GLY A 37 10.59 -22.45 56.83
CA GLY A 37 9.28 -23.02 57.05
C GLY A 37 8.17 -22.00 56.89
N HIS A 38 7.25 -22.31 55.98
CA HIS A 38 5.99 -21.61 55.81
C HIS A 38 5.22 -21.65 57.13
N LYS A 39 5.17 -20.53 57.85
CA LYS A 39 4.02 -20.25 58.71
C LYS A 39 2.85 -20.02 57.76
N GLN A 40 2.04 -21.05 57.56
CA GLN A 40 0.81 -21.01 56.77
C GLN A 40 -0.08 -19.88 57.30
N ARG A 41 -0.11 -18.77 56.57
CA ARG A 41 -1.18 -17.76 56.67
C ARG A 41 -1.93 -17.84 55.36
N GLY A 42 -3.05 -18.57 55.36
CA GLY A 42 -3.89 -18.83 54.18
C GLY A 42 -4.48 -17.61 53.48
N PHE A 43 -4.23 -16.39 53.98
CA PHE A 43 -4.70 -15.15 53.38
C PHE A 43 -3.86 -14.71 52.16
N GLY A 44 -2.55 -14.98 52.16
CA GLY A 44 -1.65 -14.52 51.09
C GLY A 44 -1.90 -15.21 49.74
N LEU A 45 -2.38 -16.46 49.77
CA LEU A 45 -2.67 -17.23 48.56
C LEU A 45 -3.86 -16.63 47.79
N VAL A 46 -4.92 -16.24 48.51
CA VAL A 46 -6.10 -15.62 47.91
C VAL A 46 -5.75 -14.26 47.29
N ALA A 47 -4.96 -13.45 48.00
CA ALA A 47 -4.49 -12.15 47.49
C ALA A 47 -3.58 -12.29 46.25
N ALA A 48 -2.66 -13.26 46.24
CA ALA A 48 -1.79 -13.53 45.10
C ALA A 48 -2.58 -14.00 43.87
N MET A 49 -3.55 -14.90 44.07
CA MET A 49 -4.41 -15.39 43.00
C MET A 49 -5.26 -14.26 42.40
N PHE A 50 -5.82 -13.41 43.25
CA PHE A 50 -6.58 -12.24 42.81
C PHE A 50 -5.73 -11.34 41.90
N LEU A 51 -4.51 -11.02 42.33
CA LEU A 51 -3.58 -10.20 41.55
C LEU A 51 -3.21 -10.84 40.21
N ILE A 52 -2.93 -12.15 40.19
CA ILE A 52 -2.63 -12.87 38.95
C ILE A 52 -3.82 -12.82 37.98
N ILE A 53 -5.04 -13.06 38.47
CA ILE A 53 -6.26 -13.03 37.63
C ILE A 53 -6.47 -11.64 37.03
N VAL A 54 -6.31 -10.58 37.82
CA VAL A 54 -6.46 -9.20 37.35
C VAL A 54 -5.41 -8.87 36.28
N ILE A 55 -4.13 -9.17 36.53
CA ILE A 55 -3.05 -8.92 35.57
C ILE A 55 -3.27 -9.74 34.28
N ALA A 56 -3.63 -11.02 34.42
CA ALA A 56 -3.93 -11.87 33.28
C ALA A 56 -5.10 -11.31 32.46
N GLY A 57 -6.15 -10.81 33.11
CA GLY A 57 -7.28 -10.14 32.46
C GLY A 57 -6.86 -8.90 31.67
N VAL A 58 -5.99 -8.06 32.25
CA VAL A 58 -5.46 -6.86 31.58
C VAL A 58 -4.61 -7.23 30.37
N ILE A 59 -3.69 -8.19 30.50
CA ILE A 59 -2.83 -8.66 29.40
C ILE A 59 -3.70 -9.25 28.27
N ALA A 60 -4.71 -10.07 28.60
CA ALA A 60 -5.61 -10.66 27.62
C ALA A 60 -6.43 -9.59 26.87
N ALA A 61 -6.90 -8.55 27.57
CA ALA A 61 -7.59 -7.43 26.94
C ALA A 61 -6.67 -6.67 25.98
N MET A 62 -5.43 -6.37 26.40
CA MET A 62 -4.42 -5.71 25.56
C MET A 62 -4.08 -6.54 24.32
N TRP A 63 -3.93 -7.86 24.44
CA TRP A 63 -3.68 -8.75 23.30
C TRP A 63 -4.81 -8.74 22.29
N ARG A 64 -6.07 -8.82 22.72
CA ARG A 64 -7.23 -8.75 21.83
C ARG A 64 -7.24 -7.45 21.03
N MET A 65 -6.96 -6.33 21.70
CA MET A 65 -6.91 -5.03 21.04
C MET A 65 -5.70 -4.89 20.11
N SER A 66 -4.57 -5.55 20.39
CA SER A 66 -3.40 -5.54 19.50
C SER A 66 -3.70 -6.24 18.17
N VAL A 67 -4.42 -7.37 18.21
CA VAL A 67 -4.75 -8.15 17.00
C VAL A 67 -5.74 -7.39 16.10
N THR A 68 -6.75 -6.75 16.69
CA THR A 68 -7.70 -5.95 15.91
C THR A 68 -7.04 -4.70 15.33
N GLN A 69 -6.17 -4.03 16.09
CA GLN A 69 -5.44 -2.85 15.61
C GLN A 69 -4.49 -3.18 14.46
N THR A 70 -3.83 -4.34 14.44
CA THR A 70 -2.96 -4.72 13.32
C THR A 70 -3.75 -4.99 12.04
N ALA A 71 -4.89 -5.69 12.15
CA ALA A 71 -5.72 -6.04 10.99
C ALA A 71 -6.37 -4.80 10.32
N THR A 72 -6.82 -3.82 11.12
CA THR A 72 -7.40 -2.58 10.58
C THR A 72 -6.35 -1.73 9.86
N ASN A 73 -5.12 -1.66 10.38
CA ASN A 73 -4.03 -0.90 9.74
C ASN A 73 -3.56 -1.55 8.44
N THR A 74 -3.53 -2.89 8.37
CA THR A 74 -3.19 -3.57 7.11
C THR A 74 -4.26 -3.36 6.05
N LEU A 75 -5.54 -3.39 6.44
CA LEU A 75 -6.65 -3.14 5.53
C LEU A 75 -6.67 -1.70 5.02
N SER A 76 -6.48 -0.70 5.88
CA SER A 76 -6.46 0.71 5.45
C SER A 76 -5.32 0.99 4.47
N LEU A 77 -4.16 0.35 4.66
CA LEU A 77 -3.04 0.41 3.72
C LEU A 77 -3.37 -0.27 2.38
N GLN A 78 -4.00 -1.44 2.39
CA GLN A 78 -4.44 -2.12 1.16
C GLN A 78 -5.46 -1.28 0.38
N GLN A 79 -6.37 -0.62 1.07
CA GLN A 79 -7.34 0.31 0.48
C GLN A 79 -6.67 1.52 -0.18
N ALA A 80 -5.65 2.08 0.45
CA ALA A 80 -4.87 3.17 -0.13
C ALA A 80 -4.09 2.72 -1.38
N ARG A 81 -3.52 1.51 -1.36
CA ARG A 81 -2.85 0.91 -2.52
C ARG A 81 -3.82 0.62 -3.66
N ALA A 82 -5.01 0.10 -3.37
CA ALA A 82 -6.08 -0.07 -4.35
C ALA A 82 -6.44 1.26 -5.03
N TYR A 83 -6.50 2.35 -4.27
CA TYR A 83 -6.76 3.68 -4.84
C TYR A 83 -5.65 4.14 -5.78
N GLN A 84 -4.39 3.97 -5.41
CA GLN A 84 -3.26 4.32 -6.29
C GLN A 84 -3.20 3.43 -7.54
N ALA A 85 -3.53 2.15 -7.40
CA ALA A 85 -3.66 1.20 -8.50
C ALA A 85 -4.75 1.62 -9.50
N ALA A 86 -5.96 1.92 -9.03
CA ALA A 86 -7.05 2.41 -9.86
C ALA A 86 -6.71 3.75 -10.53
N ARG A 87 -5.99 4.64 -9.82
CA ARG A 87 -5.55 5.92 -10.40
C ARG A 87 -4.57 5.69 -11.55
N ALA A 88 -3.60 4.79 -11.38
CA ALA A 88 -2.68 4.44 -12.47
C ALA A 88 -3.43 3.86 -13.68
N GLY A 89 -4.49 3.08 -13.45
CA GLY A 89 -5.37 2.57 -14.51
C GLY A 89 -6.12 3.67 -15.25
N ILE A 90 -6.62 4.70 -14.56
CA ILE A 90 -7.20 5.88 -15.22
C ILE A 90 -6.17 6.62 -16.07
N GLU A 91 -4.99 6.94 -15.52
CA GLU A 91 -3.96 7.69 -16.26
C GLU A 91 -3.55 6.94 -17.55
N TRP A 92 -3.38 5.62 -17.44
CA TRP A 92 -3.14 4.76 -18.60
C TRP A 92 -4.33 4.75 -19.56
N GLY A 93 -5.55 4.59 -19.06
CA GLY A 93 -6.77 4.54 -19.86
C GLY A 93 -7.03 5.82 -20.64
N ILE A 94 -6.80 6.99 -20.01
CA ILE A 94 -6.89 8.30 -20.68
C ILE A 94 -5.83 8.39 -21.78
N SER A 95 -4.56 8.09 -21.46
CA SER A 95 -3.50 8.17 -22.47
C SER A 95 -3.74 7.25 -23.67
N SER A 96 -4.29 6.05 -23.42
CA SER A 96 -4.60 5.05 -24.45
C SER A 96 -5.82 5.45 -25.27
N ALA A 97 -6.89 5.94 -24.63
CA ALA A 97 -8.07 6.46 -25.32
C ALA A 97 -7.72 7.68 -26.19
N LEU A 98 -6.80 8.54 -25.73
CA LEU A 98 -6.33 9.69 -26.50
C LEU A 98 -5.47 9.28 -27.71
N ALA A 99 -4.65 8.25 -27.59
CA ALA A 99 -3.78 7.76 -28.66
C ALA A 99 -4.49 6.85 -29.68
N GLY A 100 -5.56 6.16 -29.27
CA GLY A 100 -6.28 5.19 -30.09
C GLY A 100 -7.80 5.32 -29.97
N THR A 101 -8.48 4.18 -29.84
CA THR A 101 -9.93 4.11 -29.67
C THR A 101 -10.32 3.55 -28.31
N CYS A 102 -11.52 3.91 -27.85
CA CYS A 102 -12.05 3.48 -26.55
C CYS A 102 -12.15 1.94 -26.44
N SER A 103 -12.37 1.23 -27.56
CA SER A 103 -12.41 -0.24 -27.57
C SER A 103 -11.09 -0.91 -27.18
N GLU A 104 -9.95 -0.28 -27.46
CA GLU A 104 -8.61 -0.80 -27.12
C GLU A 104 -8.28 -0.69 -25.63
N VAL A 105 -9.05 0.12 -24.89
CA VAL A 105 -8.84 0.36 -23.45
C VAL A 105 -9.54 -0.67 -22.57
N ASN A 106 -10.52 -1.42 -23.10
CA ASN A 106 -11.36 -2.39 -22.37
C ASN A 106 -10.61 -3.70 -22.05
N LEU A 107 -9.54 -3.61 -21.27
CA LEU A 107 -8.60 -4.69 -20.99
C LEU A 107 -8.06 -4.60 -19.55
N PRO A 108 -7.61 -5.73 -18.98
CA PRO A 108 -6.85 -5.69 -17.73
C PRO A 108 -5.50 -4.99 -17.95
N PHE A 109 -5.18 -4.05 -17.06
CA PHE A 109 -3.93 -3.29 -17.08
C PHE A 109 -3.25 -3.38 -15.73
N THR A 110 -2.13 -4.08 -15.60
CA THR A 110 -1.43 -4.17 -14.31
C THR A 110 0.03 -3.72 -14.45
N PRO A 111 0.41 -2.55 -13.91
CA PRO A 111 1.81 -2.13 -13.86
C PRO A 111 2.64 -3.12 -13.03
N ASP A 112 3.94 -3.23 -13.34
CA ASP A 112 4.88 -4.13 -12.64
C ASP A 112 4.85 -3.96 -11.11
N GLY A 113 4.67 -2.73 -10.62
CA GLY A 113 4.60 -2.44 -9.18
C GLY A 113 3.37 -3.01 -8.46
N PHE A 114 2.34 -3.43 -9.20
CA PHE A 114 1.09 -4.00 -8.68
C PHE A 114 0.88 -5.46 -9.11
N ALA A 115 1.74 -5.99 -9.98
CA ALA A 115 1.66 -7.34 -10.52
C ALA A 115 1.63 -8.41 -9.43
N GLY A 116 0.72 -9.37 -9.56
CA GLY A 116 0.54 -10.49 -8.63
C GLY A 116 -0.10 -10.13 -7.28
N LEU A 117 -0.38 -8.85 -7.03
CA LEU A 117 -1.03 -8.37 -5.81
C LEU A 117 -2.41 -7.79 -6.09
N PHE A 118 -2.50 -6.91 -7.09
CA PHE A 118 -3.75 -6.26 -7.50
C PHE A 118 -4.11 -6.70 -8.92
N ARG A 119 -5.40 -6.95 -9.12
CA ARG A 119 -6.00 -7.03 -10.44
C ARG A 119 -6.60 -5.66 -10.73
N ILE A 120 -6.21 -5.07 -11.85
CA ILE A 120 -6.73 -3.78 -12.27
C ILE A 120 -7.36 -3.97 -13.64
N ASP A 121 -8.65 -3.68 -13.75
CA ASP A 121 -9.42 -3.74 -14.96
C ASP A 121 -9.80 -2.31 -15.35
N VAL A 122 -9.58 -1.96 -16.61
CA VAL A 122 -9.94 -0.64 -17.13
C VAL A 122 -10.96 -0.86 -18.23
N SER A 123 -12.02 -0.06 -18.18
CA SER A 123 -13.03 -0.02 -19.21
C SER A 123 -13.22 1.40 -19.71
N CYS A 124 -13.60 1.51 -20.97
CA CYS A 124 -13.90 2.76 -21.63
C CYS A 124 -15.22 2.57 -22.38
N SER A 125 -16.15 3.49 -22.15
CA SER A 125 -17.37 3.64 -22.92
C SER A 125 -17.43 5.02 -23.58
N GLU A 126 -17.88 5.04 -24.82
CA GLU A 126 -18.06 6.26 -25.61
C GLU A 126 -19.54 6.64 -25.62
N GLU A 127 -19.83 7.90 -25.32
CA GLU A 127 -21.17 8.49 -25.39
C GLU A 127 -21.11 9.73 -26.28
N ALA A 128 -22.03 9.81 -27.26
CA ALA A 128 -22.16 10.99 -28.09
C ALA A 128 -22.65 12.17 -27.24
N GLY A 129 -22.03 13.33 -27.43
CA GLY A 129 -22.43 14.54 -26.73
C GLY A 129 -23.87 14.95 -27.06
N PRO A 130 -24.57 15.57 -26.10
CA PRO A 130 -25.84 16.24 -26.37
C PRO A 130 -25.71 17.19 -27.58
N PRO A 131 -26.68 17.19 -28.52
CA PRO A 131 -26.60 17.98 -29.75
C PRO A 131 -26.62 19.50 -29.51
N ASP A 132 -27.02 19.94 -28.32
CA ASP A 132 -27.14 21.32 -27.88
C ASP A 132 -25.88 21.89 -27.22
N LEU A 133 -24.87 21.05 -26.93
CA LEU A 133 -23.55 21.49 -26.43
C LEU A 133 -22.55 21.84 -27.55
N SER A 134 -23.00 21.81 -28.80
CA SER A 134 -22.22 22.20 -29.98
C SER A 134 -22.06 23.72 -30.06
N GLU A 135 -21.33 24.33 -29.11
CA GLU A 135 -21.00 25.75 -29.18
C GLU A 135 -19.87 25.99 -30.20
N GLU A 136 -20.03 27.03 -31.04
CA GLU A 136 -19.01 27.61 -31.94
C GLU A 136 -18.19 26.63 -32.82
N GLY A 137 -18.86 25.86 -33.69
CA GLY A 137 -18.18 25.21 -34.83
C GLY A 137 -17.54 23.84 -34.56
N ILE A 138 -17.75 23.27 -33.36
CA ILE A 138 -17.41 21.88 -33.05
C ILE A 138 -18.57 20.99 -33.52
N GLN A 139 -18.34 20.16 -34.53
CA GLN A 139 -19.39 19.33 -35.14
C GLN A 139 -19.45 17.90 -34.58
N ASN A 140 -18.42 17.47 -33.84
CA ASN A 140 -18.33 16.14 -33.22
C ASN A 140 -17.77 16.24 -31.80
N LEU A 141 -18.63 16.41 -30.80
CA LEU A 141 -18.27 16.30 -29.39
C LEU A 141 -18.56 14.88 -28.89
N VAL A 142 -17.52 14.19 -28.44
CA VAL A 142 -17.58 12.81 -27.94
C VAL A 142 -17.11 12.79 -26.49
N PHE A 143 -17.88 12.13 -25.63
CA PHE A 143 -17.52 11.91 -24.23
C PHE A 143 -17.00 10.49 -24.05
N TYR A 144 -15.79 10.34 -23.55
CA TYR A 144 -15.24 9.07 -23.12
C TYR A 144 -15.35 8.95 -21.61
N THR A 145 -16.08 7.94 -21.16
CA THR A 145 -16.12 7.56 -19.75
C THR A 145 -15.15 6.41 -19.52
N ILE A 146 -14.09 6.68 -18.76
CA ILE A 146 -13.05 5.71 -18.43
C ILE A 146 -13.23 5.32 -16.97
N THR A 147 -13.38 4.02 -16.74
CA THR A 147 -13.54 3.44 -15.41
C THR A 147 -12.35 2.52 -15.14
N SER A 148 -11.71 2.67 -13.98
CA SER A 148 -10.67 1.76 -13.52
C SER A 148 -11.06 1.14 -12.20
N GLU A 149 -11.01 -0.18 -12.17
CA GLU A 149 -11.33 -1.00 -11.01
C GLU A 149 -10.07 -1.72 -10.54
N ALA A 150 -9.69 -1.54 -9.29
CA ALA A 150 -8.57 -2.21 -8.66
C ALA A 150 -9.08 -3.11 -7.52
N GLU A 151 -8.73 -4.39 -7.58
CA GLU A 151 -9.11 -5.42 -6.62
C GLU A 151 -7.88 -6.11 -6.02
N TYR A 152 -7.90 -6.29 -4.71
CA TYR A 152 -6.93 -7.06 -3.94
C TYR A 152 -7.64 -8.16 -3.15
N ALA A 153 -7.11 -9.37 -3.27
CA ALA A 153 -7.75 -10.62 -2.85
C ALA A 153 -9.14 -10.83 -3.51
N SER A 154 -9.68 -12.04 -3.41
CA SER A 154 -11.02 -12.33 -3.92
C SER A 154 -12.11 -11.86 -2.95
N VAL A 155 -13.30 -11.56 -3.48
CA VAL A 155 -14.51 -11.30 -2.69
C VAL A 155 -14.72 -12.41 -1.66
N GLY A 156 -14.97 -12.02 -0.41
CA GLY A 156 -15.13 -12.94 0.73
C GLY A 156 -13.85 -13.22 1.52
N SER A 157 -12.69 -12.76 1.07
CA SER A 157 -11.47 -12.71 1.87
C SER A 157 -11.58 -11.66 2.99
N PRO A 158 -11.06 -11.92 4.21
CA PRO A 158 -10.96 -10.88 5.24
C PRO A 158 -10.06 -9.71 4.83
N ASP A 159 -9.15 -9.93 3.88
CA ASP A 159 -8.24 -8.93 3.33
C ASP A 159 -8.75 -8.35 2.00
N HIS A 160 -10.03 -8.51 1.65
CA HIS A 160 -10.57 -7.97 0.39
C HIS A 160 -10.50 -6.43 0.39
N ALA A 161 -9.85 -5.87 -0.62
CA ALA A 161 -9.84 -4.43 -0.84
C ALA A 161 -10.17 -4.10 -2.30
N TYR A 162 -11.12 -3.20 -2.49
CA TYR A 162 -11.65 -2.82 -3.81
C TYR A 162 -11.76 -1.31 -3.92
N ARG A 163 -11.34 -0.76 -5.06
CA ARG A 163 -11.53 0.65 -5.43
C ARG A 163 -11.89 0.78 -6.89
N GLN A 164 -12.90 1.60 -7.16
CA GLN A 164 -13.30 1.99 -8.49
C GLN A 164 -13.17 3.51 -8.61
N LEU A 165 -12.54 3.96 -9.69
CA LEU A 165 -12.43 5.36 -10.05
C LEU A 165 -12.98 5.55 -11.46
N GLN A 166 -13.56 6.71 -11.71
CA GLN A 166 -14.14 7.06 -12.99
C GLN A 166 -13.67 8.46 -13.40
N ALA A 167 -13.36 8.64 -14.68
CA ALA A 167 -13.04 9.91 -15.28
C ALA A 167 -13.82 10.06 -16.59
N VAL A 168 -14.21 11.30 -16.90
CA VAL A 168 -14.85 11.65 -18.16
C VAL A 168 -13.92 12.57 -18.93
N VAL A 169 -13.66 12.24 -20.19
CA VAL A 169 -12.80 13.00 -21.09
C VAL A 169 -13.63 13.45 -22.27
N GLU A 170 -13.54 14.74 -22.59
CA GLU A 170 -14.20 15.35 -23.73
C GLU A 170 -13.22 15.38 -24.91
N ARG A 171 -13.65 14.89 -26.06
CA ARG A 171 -12.92 15.01 -27.32
C ARG A 171 -13.80 15.77 -28.32
N ALA A 172 -13.32 16.94 -28.72
CA ALA A 172 -13.88 17.72 -29.82
C ALA A 172 -13.04 17.48 -31.08
N GLU A 173 -13.70 17.16 -32.19
CA GLU A 173 -13.10 17.22 -33.52
C GLU A 173 -13.38 18.60 -34.12
N GLU A 174 -12.33 19.39 -34.36
CA GLU A 174 -12.45 20.68 -35.05
C GLU A 174 -12.73 20.42 -36.53
N ALA A 175 -13.81 21.01 -37.08
CA ALA A 175 -14.03 21.00 -38.51
C ALA A 175 -12.98 21.91 -39.19
N GLU A 176 -12.12 21.34 -40.03
CA GLU A 176 -11.19 22.12 -40.86
C GLU A 176 -11.94 23.25 -41.59
N GLN A 177 -11.71 24.51 -41.21
CA GLN A 177 -12.10 25.66 -42.00
C GLN A 177 -11.18 25.73 -43.21
N GLY A 178 -11.69 25.30 -44.36
CA GLY A 178 -11.07 25.54 -45.66
C GLY A 178 -10.88 27.03 -45.87
N SER A 179 -9.63 27.49 -45.72
CA SER A 179 -9.19 28.84 -46.03
C SER A 179 -9.57 29.19 -47.47
N GLU A 180 -10.29 30.30 -47.62
CA GLU A 180 -10.70 30.92 -48.87
C GLU A 180 -9.56 30.96 -49.90
N THR A 181 -9.83 30.43 -51.09
CA THR A 181 -9.09 30.73 -52.31
C THR A 181 -9.28 32.21 -52.64
N GLY A 182 -8.29 33.02 -52.30
CA GLY A 182 -8.15 34.39 -52.80
C GLY A 182 -7.78 34.39 -54.28
N GLU A 183 -8.67 34.95 -55.06
CA GLU A 183 -8.57 35.25 -56.49
C GLU A 183 -7.55 36.38 -56.75
N ASP A 184 -6.68 36.20 -57.74
CA ASP A 184 -6.05 37.25 -58.56
C ASP A 184 -5.50 36.65 -59.87
#